data_AF-A0A2E7HRP3-F1
#
_entry.id   AF-A0A2E7HRP3-F1
#
_cell.length_a   1.000
_cell.length_b   1.000
_cell.length_c   1.000
_cell.angle_alpha   90.00
_cell.angle_beta   90.00
_cell.angle_gamma   90.00
#
_symmetry.space_group_name_H-M   'P 1'
#
loop_
_entity.id
_entity.type
_entity.pdbx_description
1 polymer ?
#
loop_
_entity_poly.entity_id
_entity_poly.type
_entity_poly.pdbx_seq_one_letter_code
_entity_poly.pdbx_strand_id
1 'polypeptide(L)'
;MALVEIKKSDYQQGSLQLAIGPNSQLLSYIQEYGEQSFRQLLGLYYDDAVANDRQKYTDLYNGTQYTDEHGEFNSFVGQGLAYVVRRFIYFYFLRDTQTINSDTGTVSNRNENAVQQLGYGRVRAETRYREAVLAYNCNVLPFLMNFRDVEREVIAQVGNTLEVSDTLYLSAGDAIMVGESEAVVSNVTATTFDIDIVGSFVDDVAIWAPFEDIPMQPLSSLTF
;
A
#
# COMPACT_ATOMS: atom_id res chain seq x y z
N MET A 1 -8.72 19.17 0.18
CA MET A 1 -9.47 17.91 0.07
C MET A 1 -8.79 16.95 1.01
N ALA A 2 -9.53 16.40 1.98
CA ALA A 2 -8.91 15.55 3.00
C ALA A 2 -8.59 14.20 2.38
N LEU A 3 -7.41 13.64 2.69
CA LEU A 3 -7.18 12.19 2.68
C LEU A 3 -8.48 11.48 3.04
N VAL A 4 -8.80 10.36 2.37
CA VAL A 4 -9.90 9.48 2.76
C VAL A 4 -9.88 9.34 4.27
N GLU A 5 -10.79 10.09 4.90
CA GLU A 5 -10.91 10.13 6.35
C GLU A 5 -11.18 8.68 6.70
N ILE A 6 -10.28 8.05 7.45
CA ILE A 6 -10.50 6.67 7.87
C ILE A 6 -11.68 6.74 8.82
N LYS A 7 -12.88 6.49 8.29
CA LYS A 7 -14.13 6.69 9.01
C LYS A 7 -14.31 5.51 9.94
N LYS A 8 -14.97 5.76 11.06
CA LYS A 8 -15.38 4.73 12.01
C LYS A 8 -16.10 3.54 11.33
N SER A 9 -16.83 3.78 10.25
CA SER A 9 -17.48 2.76 9.41
C SER A 9 -16.50 1.77 8.77
N ASP A 10 -15.29 2.20 8.47
CA ASP A 10 -14.30 1.41 7.74
C ASP A 10 -13.65 0.35 8.64
N TYR A 11 -13.82 0.50 9.95
CA TYR A 11 -13.48 -0.48 10.99
C TYR A 11 -14.66 -1.38 11.37
N GLN A 12 -15.89 -1.10 10.89
CA GLN A 12 -17.08 -1.91 11.19
C GLN A 12 -17.35 -3.01 10.15
N GLN A 13 -16.83 -2.87 8.91
CA GLN A 13 -17.11 -3.84 7.83
C GLN A 13 -16.20 -5.09 7.81
N GLY A 14 -15.11 -5.12 8.59
CA GLY A 14 -14.36 -6.34 8.89
C GLY A 14 -14.72 -6.81 10.28
N SER A 15 -15.76 -7.64 10.40
CA SER A 15 -16.40 -8.05 11.66
C SER A 15 -15.42 -8.31 12.83
N LEU A 16 -15.32 -7.31 13.71
CA LEU A 16 -15.00 -7.53 15.12
C LEU A 16 -15.70 -6.44 15.93
N GLN A 17 -16.98 -6.71 16.20
CA GLN A 17 -17.61 -6.21 17.43
C GLN A 17 -16.83 -6.80 18.60
N LEU A 18 -15.76 -6.12 19.02
CA LEU A 18 -15.36 -6.19 20.41
C LEU A 18 -16.53 -5.62 21.21
N ALA A 19 -16.92 -6.30 22.29
CA ALA A 19 -17.92 -5.88 23.26
C ALA A 19 -17.44 -4.68 24.10
N ILE A 20 -16.90 -3.67 23.42
CA ILE A 20 -16.46 -2.39 23.95
C ILE A 20 -16.86 -1.41 22.83
N GLY A 21 -17.71 -0.42 23.16
CA GLY A 21 -18.27 0.51 22.21
C GLY A 21 -17.22 1.30 21.40
N PRO A 22 -17.64 2.32 20.63
CA PRO A 22 -16.73 3.13 19.82
C PRO A 22 -15.57 3.67 20.65
N ASN A 23 -14.39 3.06 20.56
CA ASN A 23 -13.24 3.43 21.38
C ASN A 23 -12.64 4.72 20.80
N SER A 24 -13.08 5.88 21.31
CA SER A 24 -12.55 7.20 20.96
C SER A 24 -11.03 7.27 21.05
N GLN A 25 -10.42 6.49 21.96
CA GLN A 25 -8.97 6.39 22.13
C GLN A 25 -8.25 5.74 20.93
N LEU A 26 -8.82 4.70 20.31
CA LEU A 26 -8.22 4.10 19.11
C LEU A 26 -8.29 5.08 17.94
N LEU A 27 -9.39 5.84 17.81
CA LEU A 27 -9.53 6.87 16.78
C LEU A 27 -8.51 8.00 16.98
N SER A 28 -8.33 8.49 18.21
CA SER A 28 -7.27 9.47 18.52
C SER A 28 -5.88 8.91 18.20
N TYR A 29 -5.62 7.65 18.51
CA TYR A 29 -4.34 7.00 18.23
C TYR A 29 -4.10 6.82 16.73
N ILE A 30 -5.14 6.50 15.95
CA ILE A 30 -5.07 6.48 14.47
C ILE A 30 -4.75 7.87 13.92
N GLN A 31 -5.40 8.91 14.46
CA GLN A 31 -5.14 10.30 14.03
C GLN A 31 -3.72 10.76 14.39
N GLU A 32 -3.17 10.29 15.52
CA GLU A 32 -1.85 10.68 16.00
C GLU A 32 -0.71 9.92 15.29
N TYR A 33 -0.87 8.61 15.06
CA TYR A 33 0.22 7.74 14.56
C TYR A 33 0.01 7.21 13.13
N GLY A 34 -1.17 7.41 12.55
CA GLY A 34 -1.50 6.88 11.23
C GLY A 34 -0.65 7.50 10.12
N GLU A 35 -0.50 8.83 10.14
CA GLU A 35 0.37 9.53 9.20
C GLU A 35 1.82 9.05 9.29
N GLN A 36 2.38 8.94 10.50
CA GLN A 36 3.75 8.43 10.69
C GLN A 36 3.90 7.01 10.14
N SER A 37 2.91 6.14 10.36
CA SER A 37 2.91 4.77 9.85
C SER A 37 2.86 4.71 8.33
N PHE A 38 2.08 5.59 7.69
CA PHE A 38 2.05 5.72 6.23
C PHE A 38 3.35 6.31 5.68
N ARG A 39 3.93 7.32 6.32
CA ARG A 39 5.24 7.89 5.96
C ARG A 39 6.36 6.86 6.07
N GLN A 40 6.30 5.92 7.01
CA GLN A 40 7.27 4.83 7.09
C GLN A 40 7.18 3.85 5.93
N LEU A 41 5.97 3.62 5.38
CA LEU A 41 5.76 2.67 4.28
C LEU A 41 5.88 3.31 2.89
N LEU A 42 5.43 4.56 2.74
CA LEU A 42 5.48 5.33 1.49
C LEU A 42 6.74 6.22 1.37
N GLY A 43 7.50 6.36 2.46
CA GLY A 43 8.68 7.22 2.49
C GLY A 43 8.36 8.69 2.28
N LEU A 44 9.16 9.34 1.42
CA LEU A 44 9.06 10.76 1.08
C LEU A 44 7.81 11.10 0.24
N TYR A 45 7.13 10.09 -0.31
CA TYR A 45 6.04 10.25 -1.27
C TYR A 45 4.66 10.22 -0.65
N TYR A 46 4.60 10.13 0.69
CA TYR A 46 3.36 10.38 1.40
C TYR A 46 2.75 11.72 1.00
N ASP A 47 3.57 12.79 0.93
CA ASP A 47 3.06 14.12 0.60
C ASP A 47 2.55 14.21 -0.84
N ASP A 48 3.21 13.52 -1.79
CA ASP A 48 2.78 13.47 -3.19
C ASP A 48 1.50 12.64 -3.39
N ALA A 49 1.42 11.48 -2.74
CA ALA A 49 0.22 10.63 -2.74
C ALA A 49 -0.99 11.37 -2.14
N VAL A 50 -0.76 12.19 -1.10
CA VAL A 50 -1.79 13.01 -0.46
C VAL A 50 -2.18 14.20 -1.33
N ALA A 51 -1.24 14.78 -2.07
CA ALA A 51 -1.48 15.97 -2.89
C ALA A 51 -2.19 15.66 -4.21
N ASN A 52 -1.88 14.52 -4.84
CA ASN A 52 -2.18 14.32 -6.27
C ASN A 52 -3.25 13.26 -6.60
N ASP A 53 -3.86 12.59 -5.62
CA ASP A 53 -4.98 11.63 -5.75
C ASP A 53 -4.94 10.77 -7.04
N ARG A 54 -3.73 10.29 -7.38
CA ARG A 54 -3.50 9.55 -8.63
C ARG A 54 -4.05 8.13 -8.47
N GLN A 55 -4.66 7.58 -9.52
CA GLN A 55 -5.23 6.22 -9.51
C GLN A 55 -4.22 5.17 -8.99
N LYS A 56 -2.93 5.31 -9.33
CA LYS A 56 -1.86 4.42 -8.86
C LYS A 56 -1.78 4.33 -7.33
N TYR A 57 -1.95 5.45 -6.63
CA TYR A 57 -1.93 5.49 -5.17
C TYR A 57 -3.24 5.00 -4.57
N THR A 58 -4.38 5.26 -5.21
CA THR A 58 -5.68 4.71 -4.81
C THR A 58 -5.69 3.17 -4.89
N ASP A 59 -5.14 2.61 -5.97
CA ASP A 59 -5.01 1.17 -6.19
C ASP A 59 -4.04 0.54 -5.20
N LEU A 60 -2.88 1.16 -4.96
CA LEU A 60 -1.94 0.70 -3.94
C LEU A 60 -2.53 0.74 -2.53
N TYR A 61 -3.28 1.79 -2.21
CA TYR A 61 -3.82 2.03 -0.86
C TYR A 61 -4.97 1.08 -0.53
N ASN A 62 -5.96 0.99 -1.42
CA ASN A 62 -7.17 0.19 -1.20
C ASN A 62 -7.00 -1.28 -1.65
N GLY A 63 -6.05 -1.52 -2.54
CA GLY A 63 -5.91 -2.76 -3.28
C GLY A 63 -6.79 -2.77 -4.53
N THR A 64 -6.27 -3.39 -5.58
CA THR A 64 -6.93 -3.48 -6.88
C THR A 64 -6.87 -4.91 -7.43
N GLN A 65 -7.44 -5.09 -8.61
CA GLN A 65 -7.28 -6.28 -9.44
C GLN A 65 -6.27 -5.95 -10.55
N TYR A 66 -5.37 -6.87 -10.84
CA TYR A 66 -4.39 -6.71 -11.90
C TYR A 66 -4.02 -8.05 -12.51
N THR A 67 -3.52 -8.00 -13.74
CA THR A 67 -2.92 -9.16 -14.39
C THR A 67 -1.42 -9.05 -14.25
N ASP A 68 -0.74 -10.12 -13.85
CA ASP A 68 0.71 -10.10 -13.74
C ASP A 68 1.40 -10.31 -15.10
N GLU A 69 2.74 -10.22 -15.10
CA GLU A 69 3.59 -10.44 -16.28
C GLU A 69 3.40 -11.81 -16.95
N HIS A 70 2.87 -12.81 -16.24
CA HIS A 70 2.59 -14.15 -16.76
C HIS A 70 1.16 -14.29 -17.29
N GLY A 71 0.35 -13.23 -17.22
CA GLY A 71 -1.06 -13.26 -17.61
C GLY A 71 -1.98 -13.81 -16.52
N GLU A 72 -1.49 -14.04 -15.29
CA GLU A 72 -2.32 -14.52 -14.19
C GLU A 72 -3.08 -13.38 -13.53
N PHE A 73 -4.35 -13.64 -13.24
CA PHE A 73 -5.22 -12.68 -12.57
C PHE A 73 -4.95 -12.67 -11.07
N ASN A 74 -4.57 -11.51 -10.55
CA ASN A 74 -4.29 -11.25 -9.15
C ASN A 74 -5.27 -10.23 -8.59
N SER A 75 -5.63 -10.37 -7.30
CA SER A 75 -6.55 -9.46 -6.63
C SER A 75 -6.20 -9.33 -5.16
N PHE A 76 -6.00 -8.10 -4.72
CA PHE A 76 -5.77 -7.76 -3.31
C PHE A 76 -6.69 -6.64 -2.82
N VAL A 77 -7.85 -6.47 -3.46
CA VAL A 77 -8.90 -5.53 -3.06
C VAL A 77 -9.21 -5.68 -1.56
N GLY A 78 -9.13 -4.57 -0.83
CA GLY A 78 -9.31 -4.53 0.63
C GLY A 78 -8.12 -5.01 1.45
N GLN A 79 -7.02 -5.42 0.81
CA GLN A 79 -5.76 -5.84 1.43
C GLN A 79 -4.55 -4.97 1.01
N GLY A 80 -4.80 -3.78 0.45
CA GLY A 80 -3.76 -2.78 0.13
C GLY A 80 -3.11 -2.16 1.37
N LEU A 81 -2.31 -1.11 1.18
CA LEU A 81 -1.56 -0.47 2.28
C LEU A 81 -2.44 -0.03 3.46
N ALA A 82 -3.68 0.39 3.20
CA ALA A 82 -4.61 0.77 4.26
C ALA A 82 -4.86 -0.36 5.25
N TYR A 83 -5.01 -1.59 4.76
CA TYR A 83 -5.25 -2.78 5.59
C TYR A 83 -4.04 -3.11 6.46
N VAL A 84 -2.84 -2.99 5.87
CA VAL A 84 -1.55 -3.22 6.55
C VAL A 84 -1.37 -2.19 7.67
N VAL A 85 -1.51 -0.90 7.37
CA VAL A 85 -1.33 0.18 8.35
C VAL A 85 -2.33 0.08 9.50
N ARG A 86 -3.61 -0.22 9.22
CA ARG A 86 -4.62 -0.38 10.28
C ARG A 86 -4.23 -1.43 11.31
N ARG A 87 -3.56 -2.51 10.89
CA ARG A 87 -3.10 -3.57 11.79
C ARG A 87 -1.86 -3.19 12.58
N PHE A 88 -0.90 -2.50 11.97
CA PHE A 88 0.24 -1.96 12.70
C PHE A 88 -0.20 -0.95 13.76
N ILE A 89 -1.08 -0.01 13.41
CA ILE A 89 -1.64 0.94 14.38
C ILE A 89 -2.36 0.21 15.53
N TYR A 90 -3.16 -0.81 15.23
CA TYR A 90 -3.83 -1.59 16.26
C TYR A 90 -2.84 -2.32 17.20
N PHE A 91 -1.77 -2.88 16.66
CA PHE A 91 -0.70 -3.50 17.44
C PHE A 91 -0.05 -2.48 18.38
N TYR A 92 0.35 -1.32 17.87
CA TYR A 92 0.97 -0.26 18.66
C TYR A 92 0.03 0.32 19.71
N PHE A 93 -1.24 0.54 19.36
CA PHE A 93 -2.26 1.00 20.30
C PHE A 93 -2.38 0.05 21.51
N LEU A 94 -2.48 -1.26 21.27
CA LEU A 94 -2.60 -2.23 22.37
C LEU A 94 -1.31 -2.31 23.21
N ARG A 95 -0.14 -2.18 22.57
CA ARG A 95 1.17 -2.14 23.25
C ARG A 95 1.28 -0.93 24.16
N ASP A 96 0.97 0.25 23.64
CA ASP A 96 1.22 1.53 24.30
C ASP A 96 0.17 1.84 25.39
N THR A 97 -1.07 1.36 25.21
CA THR A 97 -2.14 1.49 26.24
C THR A 97 -2.02 0.50 27.40
N GLN A 98 -0.96 -0.32 27.45
CA GLN A 98 -0.75 -1.38 28.45
C GLN A 98 -1.87 -2.44 28.53
N THR A 99 -2.80 -2.48 27.55
CA THR A 99 -3.82 -3.54 27.45
C THR A 99 -3.19 -4.89 27.09
N ILE A 100 -1.97 -4.88 26.52
CA ILE A 100 -1.11 -6.06 26.36
C ILE A 100 -0.61 -6.61 27.71
N ASN A 101 -0.54 -5.77 28.74
CA ASN A 101 -0.04 -6.09 30.08
C ASN A 101 -1.17 -6.26 31.12
N SER A 102 -2.44 -6.03 30.77
CA SER A 102 -3.53 -6.35 31.67
C SER A 102 -3.72 -7.87 31.72
N ASP A 103 -3.49 -8.47 32.88
CA ASP A 103 -3.67 -9.89 33.22
C ASP A 103 -5.14 -10.35 33.14
N THR A 104 -5.87 -10.00 32.08
CA THR A 104 -7.16 -10.62 31.75
C THR A 104 -6.91 -11.90 30.95
N GLY A 105 -6.18 -12.83 31.56
CA GLY A 105 -6.16 -14.23 31.18
C GLY A 105 -7.14 -14.99 32.06
N THR A 106 -8.04 -15.78 31.49
CA THR A 106 -8.76 -16.80 32.25
C THR A 106 -7.74 -17.80 32.79
N VAL A 107 -7.57 -17.85 34.11
CA VAL A 107 -6.75 -18.86 34.76
C VAL A 107 -7.41 -20.23 34.55
N SER A 108 -6.86 -21.07 33.68
CA SER A 108 -7.23 -22.48 33.63
C SER A 108 -6.51 -23.20 34.78
N ASN A 109 -7.26 -23.58 35.80
CA ASN A 109 -6.83 -24.22 37.06
C ASN A 109 -6.15 -23.31 38.11
N ARG A 110 -6.76 -23.22 39.29
CA ARG A 110 -6.21 -22.62 40.51
C ARG A 110 -5.40 -23.66 41.31
N ASN A 111 -4.35 -24.23 40.73
CA ASN A 111 -3.41 -25.12 41.44
C ASN A 111 -1.96 -24.60 41.30
N GLU A 112 -1.04 -25.17 42.08
CA GLU A 112 0.38 -24.75 42.18
C GLU A 112 1.16 -24.81 40.84
N ASN A 113 0.55 -25.37 39.79
CA ASN A 113 1.08 -25.44 38.43
C ASN A 113 0.42 -24.45 37.46
N ALA A 114 -0.19 -23.37 37.96
CA ALA A 114 -0.82 -22.36 37.13
C ALA A 114 0.22 -21.69 36.20
N VAL A 115 0.17 -22.03 34.91
CA VAL A 115 0.94 -21.37 33.87
C VAL A 115 0.21 -20.07 33.51
N GLN A 116 0.87 -18.92 33.67
CA GLN A 116 0.37 -17.66 33.12
C GLN A 116 0.22 -17.81 31.61
N GLN A 117 -1.02 -17.91 31.12
CA GLN A 117 -1.31 -17.70 29.70
C GLN A 117 -1.07 -16.22 29.40
N LEU A 118 -0.27 -15.94 28.37
CA LEU A 118 -0.11 -14.59 27.83
C LEU A 118 -1.48 -13.92 27.72
N GLY A 119 -1.62 -12.69 28.24
CA GLY A 119 -2.89 -11.97 28.23
C GLY A 119 -3.52 -11.97 26.83
N TYR A 120 -4.83 -12.24 26.77
CA TYR A 120 -5.58 -12.40 25.52
C TYR A 120 -5.39 -11.21 24.54
N GLY A 121 -5.14 -10.01 25.06
CA GLY A 121 -4.80 -8.81 24.30
C GLY A 121 -3.45 -8.90 23.57
N ARG A 122 -2.41 -9.47 24.21
CA ARG A 122 -1.08 -9.65 23.62
C ARG A 122 -1.10 -10.60 22.44
N VAL A 123 -1.72 -11.77 22.60
CA VAL A 123 -1.82 -12.76 21.52
C VAL A 123 -2.57 -12.18 20.32
N ARG A 124 -3.66 -11.44 20.55
CA ARG A 124 -4.39 -10.76 19.47
C ARG A 124 -3.56 -9.69 18.78
N ALA A 125 -2.81 -8.88 19.52
CA ALA A 125 -1.94 -7.84 18.96
C ALA A 125 -0.85 -8.47 18.07
N GLU A 126 -0.13 -9.46 18.58
CA GLU A 126 0.91 -10.17 17.83
C GLU A 126 0.36 -10.86 16.57
N THR A 127 -0.84 -11.45 16.64
CA THR A 127 -1.51 -12.01 15.46
C THR A 127 -1.80 -10.93 14.42
N ARG A 128 -2.32 -9.76 14.81
CA ARG A 128 -2.59 -8.66 13.87
C ARG A 128 -1.31 -8.12 13.22
N TYR A 129 -0.23 -8.03 13.97
CA TYR A 129 1.07 -7.66 13.41
C TYR A 129 1.52 -8.67 12.35
N ARG A 130 1.46 -9.98 12.64
CA ARG A 130 1.83 -11.03 11.67
C ARG A 130 0.94 -11.00 10.43
N GLU A 131 -0.37 -10.80 10.60
CA GLU A 131 -1.30 -10.64 9.48
C GLU A 131 -0.96 -9.42 8.62
N ALA A 132 -0.51 -8.30 9.21
CA ALA A 132 -0.10 -7.11 8.47
C ALA A 132 1.14 -7.39 7.61
N VAL A 133 2.15 -8.04 8.21
CA VAL A 133 3.38 -8.43 7.52
C VAL A 133 3.08 -9.41 6.38
N LEU A 134 2.24 -10.42 6.62
CA LEU A 134 1.81 -11.35 5.59
C LEU A 134 1.04 -10.64 4.47
N ALA A 135 0.10 -9.76 4.80
CA ALA A 135 -0.67 -9.02 3.80
C ALA A 135 0.22 -8.10 2.94
N TYR A 136 1.23 -7.45 3.54
CA TYR A 136 2.20 -6.68 2.77
C TYR A 136 3.03 -7.57 1.85
N ASN A 137 3.68 -8.61 2.40
CA ASN A 137 4.62 -9.44 1.67
C ASN A 137 3.97 -10.30 0.59
N CYS A 138 2.72 -10.74 0.81
CA CYS A 138 2.02 -11.62 -0.12
C CYS A 138 1.09 -10.89 -1.09
N ASN A 139 0.76 -9.61 -0.84
CA ASN A 139 -0.15 -8.87 -1.72
C ASN A 139 0.43 -7.55 -2.21
N VAL A 140 0.83 -6.66 -1.30
CA VAL A 140 1.31 -5.30 -1.66
C VAL A 140 2.64 -5.38 -2.39
N LEU A 141 3.58 -6.17 -1.87
CA LEU A 141 4.91 -6.30 -2.47
C LEU A 141 4.85 -6.92 -3.88
N PRO A 142 4.11 -8.02 -4.12
CA PRO A 142 3.91 -8.53 -5.49
C PRO A 142 3.29 -7.51 -6.44
N PHE A 143 2.32 -6.71 -5.99
CA PHE A 143 1.76 -5.63 -6.81
C PHE A 143 2.82 -4.59 -7.17
N LEU A 144 3.60 -4.11 -6.19
CA LEU A 144 4.68 -3.16 -6.44
C LEU A 144 5.74 -3.72 -7.39
N MET A 145 6.10 -5.00 -7.23
CA MET A 145 7.08 -5.67 -8.10
C MET A 145 6.55 -5.84 -9.53
N ASN A 146 5.26 -6.16 -9.69
CA ASN A 146 4.63 -6.30 -11.01
C ASN A 146 4.61 -4.98 -11.79
N PHE A 147 4.50 -3.86 -11.08
CA PHE A 147 4.52 -2.51 -11.66
C PHE A 147 5.81 -1.78 -11.32
N ARG A 148 6.91 -2.52 -11.17
CA ARG A 148 8.24 -1.92 -10.97
C ARG A 148 8.65 -1.17 -12.23
N ASP A 149 8.58 -1.86 -13.36
CA ASP A 149 8.82 -1.31 -14.69
C ASP A 149 7.60 -1.69 -15.55
N VAL A 150 6.95 -0.69 -16.12
CA VAL A 150 5.84 -0.87 -17.06
C VAL A 150 6.38 -0.64 -18.46
N GLU A 151 6.37 -1.69 -19.25
CA GLU A 151 6.89 -1.69 -20.62
C GLU A 151 5.73 -1.67 -21.63
N ARG A 152 5.80 -0.79 -22.62
CA ARG A 152 4.85 -0.72 -23.74
C ARG A 152 5.56 -0.44 -25.05
N GLU A 153 5.23 -1.22 -26.07
CA GLU A 153 5.67 -0.96 -27.44
C GLU A 153 5.01 0.32 -27.98
N VAL A 154 5.80 1.15 -28.66
CA VAL A 154 5.33 2.34 -29.35
C VAL A 154 4.79 1.93 -30.72
N ILE A 155 3.46 1.95 -30.85
CA ILE A 155 2.72 1.47 -32.00
C ILE A 155 2.69 2.52 -33.12
N ALA A 156 2.69 3.81 -32.75
CA ALA A 156 2.71 4.91 -33.71
C ALA A 156 3.33 6.18 -33.09
N GLN A 157 3.73 7.10 -33.96
CA GLN A 157 4.26 8.40 -33.58
C GLN A 157 3.79 9.49 -34.55
N VAL A 158 3.34 10.62 -34.01
CA VAL A 158 2.99 11.83 -34.78
C VAL A 158 3.69 13.03 -34.15
N GLY A 159 4.76 13.49 -34.78
CA GLY A 159 5.62 14.52 -34.19
C GLY A 159 6.25 13.99 -32.90
N ASN A 160 5.94 14.63 -31.77
CA ASN A 160 6.42 14.29 -30.44
C ASN A 160 5.45 13.40 -29.64
N THR A 161 4.28 13.10 -30.20
CA THR A 161 3.25 12.27 -29.57
C THR A 161 3.52 10.80 -29.89
N LEU A 162 3.67 9.97 -28.86
CA LEU A 162 3.78 8.51 -28.96
C LEU A 162 2.43 7.86 -28.65
N GLU A 163 2.11 6.78 -29.36
CA GLU A 163 0.94 5.92 -29.13
C GLU A 163 1.38 4.54 -28.65
N VAL A 164 0.77 4.07 -27.56
CA VAL A 164 1.00 2.78 -26.91
C VAL A 164 -0.34 2.10 -26.63
N SER A 165 -0.34 0.82 -26.22
CA SER A 165 -1.59 0.10 -25.93
C SER A 165 -2.41 0.73 -24.80
N ASP A 166 -1.72 1.28 -23.79
CA ASP A 166 -2.28 1.96 -22.63
C ASP A 166 -1.15 2.71 -21.89
N THR A 167 -1.53 3.74 -21.13
CA THR A 167 -0.60 4.54 -20.32
C THR A 167 -0.77 4.24 -18.83
N LEU A 168 -0.95 2.97 -18.46
CA LEU A 168 -1.27 2.57 -17.10
C LEU A 168 -0.28 3.16 -16.07
N TYR A 169 -0.83 3.93 -15.13
CA TYR A 169 -0.10 4.63 -14.08
C TYR A 169 0.93 5.67 -14.51
N LEU A 170 0.99 6.00 -15.80
CA LEU A 170 1.78 7.11 -16.32
C LEU A 170 1.05 8.44 -16.10
N SER A 171 1.76 9.49 -15.69
CA SER A 171 1.23 10.84 -15.49
C SER A 171 2.15 11.89 -16.10
N ALA A 172 1.59 13.03 -16.49
CA ALA A 172 2.40 14.16 -16.92
C ALA A 172 3.43 14.57 -15.84
N GLY A 173 4.67 14.78 -16.26
CA GLY A 173 5.81 15.04 -15.38
C GLY A 173 6.59 13.81 -14.95
N ASP A 174 6.08 12.60 -15.20
CA ASP A 174 6.83 11.36 -14.92
C ASP A 174 7.98 11.21 -15.93
N ALA A 175 9.08 10.60 -15.49
CA ALA A 175 10.21 10.26 -16.34
C ALA A 175 9.97 8.90 -17.00
N ILE A 176 10.39 8.76 -18.26
CA ILE A 176 10.32 7.52 -19.03
C ILE A 176 11.62 7.29 -19.78
N MET A 177 11.89 6.02 -20.10
CA MET A 177 12.90 5.61 -21.05
C MET A 177 12.20 5.19 -22.35
N VAL A 178 12.67 5.66 -23.50
CA VAL A 178 12.22 5.17 -24.82
C VAL A 178 13.44 4.96 -25.71
N GLY A 179 13.65 3.71 -26.13
CA GLY A 179 14.92 3.29 -26.70
C GLY A 179 16.08 3.51 -25.70
N GLU A 180 17.07 4.31 -26.08
CA GLU A 180 18.20 4.70 -25.21
C GLU A 180 18.06 6.11 -24.60
N SER A 181 16.90 6.76 -24.77
CA SER A 181 16.69 8.17 -24.38
C SER A 181 15.73 8.31 -23.19
N GLU A 182 16.13 9.12 -22.21
CA GLU A 182 15.29 9.49 -21.07
C GLU A 182 14.50 10.78 -21.39
N ALA A 183 13.18 10.74 -21.20
CA ALA A 183 12.27 11.85 -21.47
C ALA A 183 11.33 12.13 -20.29
N VAL A 184 10.82 13.35 -20.20
CA VAL A 184 9.70 13.70 -19.31
C VAL A 184 8.42 13.77 -20.13
N VAL A 185 7.35 13.11 -19.66
CA VAL A 185 6.10 13.04 -20.41
C VAL A 185 5.18 14.24 -20.14
N SER A 186 4.39 14.58 -21.14
CA SER A 186 3.31 15.56 -21.04
C SER A 186 2.07 15.11 -21.82
N ASN A 187 0.94 15.80 -21.65
CA ASN A 187 -0.31 15.55 -22.38
C ASN A 187 -0.75 14.07 -22.42
N VAL A 188 -0.58 13.37 -21.31
CA VAL A 188 -0.94 11.95 -21.18
C VAL A 188 -2.45 11.75 -21.34
N THR A 189 -2.84 10.89 -22.28
CA THR A 189 -4.20 10.38 -22.49
C THR A 189 -4.24 8.89 -22.17
N ALA A 190 -5.32 8.17 -22.48
CA ALA A 190 -5.43 6.74 -22.19
C ALA A 190 -4.41 5.88 -22.98
N THR A 191 -3.99 6.32 -24.17
CA THR A 191 -3.14 5.54 -25.08
C THR A 191 -2.02 6.37 -25.71
N THR A 192 -1.91 7.66 -25.38
CA THR A 192 -0.91 8.55 -25.97
C THR A 192 -0.26 9.44 -24.92
N PHE A 193 0.96 9.89 -25.20
CA PHE A 193 1.65 10.91 -24.42
C PHE A 193 2.66 11.64 -25.31
N ASP A 194 3.07 12.83 -24.89
CA ASP A 194 4.06 13.64 -25.59
C ASP A 194 5.41 13.59 -24.88
N ILE A 195 6.49 13.57 -25.65
CA ILE A 195 7.88 13.68 -25.18
C ILE A 195 8.59 14.87 -25.83
N ASP A 196 9.47 15.57 -25.12
CA ASP A 196 10.24 16.69 -25.68
C ASP A 196 11.63 16.25 -26.19
N ILE A 197 11.65 15.18 -27.00
CA ILE A 197 12.88 14.65 -27.60
C ILE A 197 12.65 14.40 -29.08
N VAL A 198 13.65 14.76 -29.88
CA VAL A 198 13.65 14.52 -31.32
C VAL A 198 14.17 13.12 -31.60
N GLY A 199 13.35 12.30 -32.24
CA GLY A 199 13.70 10.94 -32.63
C GLY A 199 12.54 10.22 -33.34
N SER A 200 12.81 9.02 -33.84
CA SER A 200 11.79 8.09 -34.30
C SER A 200 11.83 6.90 -33.36
N PHE A 201 10.73 6.67 -32.66
CA PHE A 201 10.62 5.67 -31.59
C PHE A 201 9.57 4.60 -31.89
N VAL A 202 9.03 4.56 -33.12
CA VAL A 202 8.14 3.49 -33.55
C VAL A 202 8.88 2.16 -33.47
N ASP A 203 8.20 1.13 -32.95
CA ASP A 203 8.74 -0.20 -32.64
C ASP A 203 9.75 -0.24 -31.46
N ASP A 204 10.05 0.90 -30.83
CA ASP A 204 10.79 0.92 -29.55
C ASP A 204 9.85 0.58 -28.37
N VAL A 205 10.47 0.23 -27.23
CA VAL A 205 9.77 0.03 -25.96
C VAL A 205 9.88 1.30 -25.12
N ALA A 206 8.74 1.86 -24.74
CA ALA A 206 8.64 2.87 -23.70
C ALA A 206 8.53 2.18 -22.33
N ILE A 207 9.37 2.59 -21.39
CA ILE A 207 9.47 2.02 -20.04
C ILE A 207 9.32 3.13 -19.02
N TRP A 208 8.45 2.94 -18.03
CA TRP A 208 8.32 3.85 -16.89
C TRP A 208 8.16 3.06 -15.59
N ALA A 209 8.50 3.68 -14.47
CA ALA A 209 8.52 3.02 -13.17
C ALA A 209 7.53 3.71 -12.19
N PRO A 210 6.22 3.35 -12.23
CA PRO A 210 5.18 4.08 -11.50
C PRO A 210 5.40 4.23 -9.99
N PHE A 211 6.12 3.26 -9.41
CA PHE A 211 6.38 3.13 -7.98
C PHE A 211 7.88 3.03 -7.65
N GLU A 212 8.78 3.54 -8.51
CA GLU A 212 10.24 3.51 -8.31
C GLU A 212 10.69 4.01 -6.93
N ASP A 213 9.89 4.92 -6.42
CA ASP A 213 10.05 5.68 -5.20
C ASP A 213 9.65 4.94 -3.91
N ILE A 214 8.93 3.81 -4.04
CA ILE A 214 8.41 3.04 -2.92
C ILE A 214 9.38 1.89 -2.60
N PRO A 215 9.83 1.73 -1.34
CA PRO A 215 10.72 0.62 -0.98
C PRO A 215 10.10 -0.76 -1.27
N MET A 216 10.64 -1.45 -2.29
CA MET A 216 10.19 -2.79 -2.69
C MET A 216 10.94 -3.89 -1.93
N GLN A 217 10.84 -3.88 -0.60
CA GLN A 217 11.47 -4.86 0.27
C GLN A 217 10.44 -5.55 1.16
N PRO A 218 10.64 -6.84 1.49
CA PRO A 218 9.75 -7.53 2.42
C PRO A 218 9.80 -6.87 3.80
N LEU A 219 8.65 -6.73 4.42
CA LEU A 219 8.58 -6.45 5.85
C LEU A 219 9.06 -7.69 6.59
N SER A 220 10.13 -7.56 7.36
CA SER A 220 10.61 -8.65 8.18
C SER A 220 9.64 -8.90 9.34
N SER A 221 9.49 -10.17 9.72
CA SER A 221 8.69 -10.56 10.90
C SER A 221 9.39 -10.22 12.24
N LEU A 222 10.48 -9.46 12.22
CA LEU A 222 11.36 -9.24 13.37
C LEU A 222 11.56 -7.75 13.68
N THR A 223 10.92 -7.36 14.79
CA THR A 223 11.12 -6.20 15.69
C THR A 223 11.00 -4.79 15.09
N PHE A 224 9.84 -4.18 15.34
CA PHE A 224 9.73 -2.75 15.69
C PHE A 224 9.58 -2.59 17.20
#